data_AF-A0A6P4YMI8-F1
#
_entry.id   AF-A0A6P4YMI8-F1
#
_cell.length_a   1.000
_cell.length_b   1.000
_cell.length_c   1.000
_cell.angle_alpha   90.00
_cell.angle_beta   90.00
_cell.angle_gamma   90.00
#
_symmetry.space_group_name_H-M   'P 1'
#
loop_
_entity.id
_entity.type
_entity.pdbx_description
1 polymer ?
#
loop_
_entity_poly.entity_id
_entity_poly.type
_entity_poly.pdbx_seq_one_letter_code
_entity_poly.pdbx_strand_id
1 'polypeptide(L)'
;MATTSFSSILQVYQGWANSVLCEGGYLIEDLTELQNGALLCCLVDILTGSHLTPTTQISSPTASLENVEKVLSHLRQHGIKLNVTARGVVCGELKSLLDVVWALILHYTVHNKDCNPFQRTVRVGKRLLLEWCSSQLPDLPININGSMAYNYSKHSVLTQLIGKYCCMPHLGSPAQSTDVMTLTNAVLAAEEKFGVSKLIVSPSEILNGTADDHALMIYTALLRRKISLLQEDPSVLAQAGRILLADAPKLLRTTQSHRQGH
;
A
#
# COMPACT_ATOMS: atom_id res chain seq x y z
N MET A 1 -19.19 -0.07 -25.27
CA MET A 1 -17.86 -0.71 -25.33
C MET A 1 -17.27 -0.63 -23.93
N ALA A 2 -17.26 -1.74 -23.20
CA ALA A 2 -16.66 -1.77 -21.86
C ALA A 2 -15.14 -1.92 -22.04
N THR A 3 -14.40 -0.86 -21.75
CA THR A 3 -12.95 -0.96 -21.57
C THR A 3 -12.71 -1.81 -20.33
N THR A 4 -12.41 -3.09 -20.51
CA THR A 4 -11.77 -3.93 -19.49
C THR A 4 -10.40 -3.31 -19.19
N SER A 5 -10.38 -2.31 -18.32
CA SER A 5 -9.15 -1.66 -17.90
C SER A 5 -8.50 -2.54 -16.83
N PHE A 6 -7.56 -3.37 -17.26
CA PHE A 6 -6.57 -3.96 -16.36
C PHE A 6 -5.94 -2.84 -15.54
N SER A 7 -5.97 -2.94 -14.21
CA SER A 7 -5.22 -1.98 -13.38
C SER A 7 -3.73 -2.22 -13.65
N SER A 8 -3.07 -1.24 -14.26
CA SER A 8 -1.65 -1.37 -14.59
C SER A 8 -0.82 -1.49 -13.32
N ILE A 9 0.33 -2.16 -13.39
CA ILE A 9 1.25 -2.26 -12.25
C ILE A 9 1.62 -0.89 -11.65
N LEU A 10 1.67 0.16 -12.48
CA LEU A 10 1.94 1.53 -12.06
C LEU A 10 0.81 2.08 -11.19
N GLN A 11 -0.46 1.84 -11.58
CA GLN A 11 -1.63 2.24 -10.79
C GLN A 11 -1.68 1.49 -9.46
N VAL A 12 -1.34 0.19 -9.46
CA VAL A 12 -1.27 -0.61 -8.23
C VAL A 12 -0.22 -0.05 -7.28
N TYR A 13 0.98 0.27 -7.77
CA TYR A 13 2.07 0.81 -6.96
C TYR A 13 1.81 2.24 -6.50
N GLN A 14 1.18 3.07 -7.35
CA GLN A 14 0.72 4.41 -6.97
C GLN A 14 -0.34 4.32 -5.86
N GLY A 15 -1.33 3.44 -6.02
CA GLY A 15 -2.36 3.19 -5.02
C GLY A 15 -1.75 2.73 -3.69
N TRP A 16 -0.76 1.84 -3.72
CA TRP A 16 0.00 1.44 -2.53
C TRP A 16 0.71 2.63 -1.89
N ALA A 17 1.49 3.39 -2.68
CA ALA A 17 2.24 4.53 -2.18
C ALA A 17 1.32 5.56 -1.51
N ASN A 18 0.20 5.89 -2.14
CA ASN A 18 -0.81 6.80 -1.59
C ASN A 18 -1.48 6.26 -0.32
N SER A 19 -1.70 4.95 -0.22
CA SER A 19 -2.28 4.32 0.99
C SER A 19 -1.36 4.39 2.21
N VAL A 20 -0.05 4.51 1.98
CA VAL A 20 0.97 4.68 3.02
C VAL A 20 1.24 6.16 3.29
N LEU A 21 1.50 6.94 2.24
CA LEU A 21 1.85 8.36 2.31
C LEU A 21 0.74 9.24 2.90
N CYS A 22 -0.53 8.85 2.76
CA CYS A 22 -1.63 9.57 3.39
C CYS A 22 -1.54 9.59 4.92
N GLU A 23 -0.86 8.62 5.56
CA GLU A 23 -0.56 8.64 6.99
C GLU A 23 0.32 9.84 7.38
N GLY A 24 1.17 10.30 6.46
CA GLY A 24 2.04 11.47 6.61
C GLY A 24 1.48 12.75 6.00
N GLY A 25 0.26 12.76 5.46
CA GLY A 25 -0.31 13.94 4.80
C GLY A 25 0.11 14.15 3.35
N TYR A 26 0.67 13.13 2.69
CA TYR A 26 1.16 13.23 1.31
C TYR A 26 0.29 12.43 0.34
N LEU A 27 0.26 12.89 -0.91
CA LEU A 27 -0.40 12.24 -2.03
C LEU A 27 0.43 12.47 -3.29
N ILE A 28 0.55 11.43 -4.12
CA ILE A 28 1.18 11.49 -5.44
C ILE A 28 0.18 11.19 -6.55
N GLU A 29 0.32 11.91 -7.66
CA GLU A 29 -0.42 11.70 -8.90
C GLU A 29 0.32 10.71 -9.82
N ASP A 30 1.65 10.64 -9.71
CA ASP A 30 2.48 9.77 -10.52
C ASP A 30 3.69 9.23 -9.73
N LEU A 31 4.10 7.99 -10.01
CA LEU A 31 5.24 7.35 -9.34
C LEU A 31 6.56 8.10 -9.53
N THR A 32 6.71 8.87 -10.62
CA THR A 32 7.89 9.70 -10.89
C THR A 32 8.15 10.73 -9.78
N GLU A 33 7.14 11.12 -8.99
CA GLU A 33 7.31 12.00 -7.82
C GLU A 33 8.18 11.37 -6.72
N LEU A 34 8.38 10.05 -6.73
CA LEU A 34 9.27 9.34 -5.82
C LEU A 34 10.76 9.42 -6.22
N GLN A 35 11.09 9.85 -7.45
CA GLN A 35 12.44 9.75 -8.02
C GLN A 35 13.50 10.59 -7.31
N ASN A 36 13.10 11.70 -6.68
CA ASN A 36 14.02 12.54 -5.90
C ASN A 36 14.37 11.95 -4.52
N GLY A 37 13.78 10.80 -4.17
CA GLY A 37 14.05 10.07 -2.94
C GLY A 37 13.41 10.64 -1.67
N ALA A 38 12.87 11.87 -1.68
CA ALA A 38 12.32 12.49 -0.48
C ALA A 38 11.07 11.73 0.02
N LEU A 39 10.14 11.43 -0.88
CA LEU A 39 8.95 10.64 -0.55
C LEU A 39 9.27 9.15 -0.34
N LEU A 40 10.37 8.63 -0.91
CA LEU A 40 10.86 7.28 -0.58
C LEU A 40 11.36 7.22 0.87
N CYS A 41 12.05 8.25 1.36
CA CYS A 41 12.39 8.36 2.78
C CYS A 41 11.13 8.39 3.65
N CYS A 42 10.13 9.20 3.29
CA CYS A 42 8.85 9.25 4.02
C CYS A 42 8.15 7.88 4.06
N LEU A 43 8.11 7.16 2.94
CA LEU A 43 7.56 5.80 2.88
C LEU A 43 8.28 4.86 3.86
N VAL A 44 9.62 4.88 3.89
CA VAL A 44 10.39 4.06 4.83
C VAL A 44 10.11 4.46 6.27
N ASP A 45 10.09 5.76 6.59
CA ASP A 45 9.83 6.27 7.94
C ASP A 45 8.45 5.83 8.43
N ILE A 46 7.40 5.97 7.62
CA ILE A 46 6.03 5.55 7.95
C ILE A 46 5.94 4.02 8.11
N LEU A 47 6.57 3.25 7.21
CA LEU A 47 6.46 1.78 7.22
C LEU A 47 7.23 1.16 8.39
N THR A 48 8.38 1.73 8.73
CA THR A 48 9.33 1.13 9.67
C THR A 48 9.39 1.83 11.03
N GLY A 49 8.86 3.04 11.16
CA GLY A 49 9.05 3.89 12.34
C GLY A 49 10.49 4.40 12.48
N SER A 50 11.26 4.39 11.39
CA SER A 50 12.61 4.97 11.38
C SER A 50 12.55 6.49 11.13
N HIS A 51 13.72 7.13 11.22
CA HIS A 51 13.88 8.58 11.04
C HIS A 51 15.01 8.84 10.05
N LEU A 52 14.85 8.35 8.81
CA LEU A 52 15.82 8.61 7.76
C LEU A 52 15.97 10.11 7.49
N THR A 53 14.86 10.86 7.57
CA THR A 53 14.75 12.31 7.33
C THR A 53 15.40 12.76 5.99
N PRO A 54 14.64 13.31 5.03
CA PRO A 54 15.23 13.74 3.77
C PRO A 54 16.30 14.82 4.01
N THR A 55 17.44 14.74 3.31
CA THR A 55 18.59 15.65 3.54
C THR A 55 18.21 17.11 3.30
N THR A 56 17.45 17.38 2.24
CA THR A 56 16.82 18.68 1.98
C THR A 56 15.49 18.46 1.28
N GLN A 57 14.55 19.39 1.46
CA GLN A 57 13.29 19.41 0.71
C GLN A 57 13.42 20.11 -0.66
N ILE A 58 14.55 20.75 -0.92
CA ILE A 58 14.84 21.44 -2.19
C ILE A 58 15.51 20.42 -3.13
N SER A 59 14.84 20.13 -4.23
CA SER A 59 15.35 19.21 -5.26
C SER A 59 16.63 19.77 -5.88
N SER A 60 17.78 19.24 -5.45
CA SER A 60 19.07 19.40 -6.13
C SER A 60 19.56 18.01 -6.53
N PRO A 61 20.34 17.86 -7.61
CA PRO A 61 20.84 16.55 -8.03
C PRO A 61 21.60 15.80 -6.92
N THR A 62 22.40 16.53 -6.13
CA THR A 62 23.13 15.98 -4.98
C THR A 62 22.17 15.51 -3.89
N ALA A 63 21.19 16.33 -3.50
CA ALA A 63 20.22 15.96 -2.48
C ALA A 63 19.35 14.76 -2.92
N SER A 64 18.96 14.70 -4.19
CA SER A 64 18.20 13.56 -4.74
C SER A 64 19.00 12.26 -4.66
N LEU A 65 20.28 12.29 -5.04
CA LEU A 65 21.16 11.13 -4.93
C LEU A 65 21.34 10.69 -3.47
N GLU A 66 21.57 11.64 -2.57
CA GLU A 66 21.72 11.34 -1.14
C GLU A 66 20.44 10.75 -0.53
N ASN A 67 19.26 11.29 -0.87
CA ASN A 67 17.99 10.79 -0.39
C ASN A 67 17.75 9.34 -0.86
N VAL A 68 17.96 9.06 -2.15
CA VAL A 68 17.82 7.69 -2.65
C VAL A 68 18.88 6.76 -2.03
N GLU A 69 20.11 7.22 -1.86
CA GLU A 69 21.17 6.42 -1.24
C GLU A 69 20.89 6.11 0.24
N LYS A 70 20.23 7.02 0.98
CA LYS A 70 19.72 6.76 2.34
C LYS A 70 18.74 5.58 2.34
N VAL A 71 17.78 5.58 1.42
CA VAL A 71 16.78 4.50 1.28
C VAL A 71 17.45 3.17 0.92
N LEU A 72 18.35 3.17 -0.07
CA LEU A 72 19.09 1.97 -0.48
C LEU A 72 20.00 1.46 0.65
N SER A 73 20.65 2.36 1.39
CA SER A 73 21.47 2.01 2.56
C SER A 73 20.63 1.39 3.67
N HIS A 74 19.45 1.95 3.96
CA HIS A 74 18.51 1.40 4.93
C HIS A 74 18.10 -0.03 4.55
N LEU A 75 17.71 -0.26 3.29
CA LEU A 75 17.38 -1.60 2.80
C LEU A 75 18.54 -2.58 2.97
N ARG A 76 19.76 -2.17 2.59
CA ARG A 76 20.98 -2.98 2.74
C ARG A 76 21.26 -3.35 4.20
N GLN A 77 21.10 -2.40 5.13
CA GLN A 77 21.27 -2.63 6.56
C GLN A 77 20.27 -3.65 7.12
N HIS A 78 19.06 -3.71 6.56
CA HIS A 78 18.04 -4.69 6.92
C HIS A 78 18.13 -6.00 6.11
N GLY A 79 19.25 -6.24 5.43
CA GLY A 79 19.51 -7.46 4.68
C GLY A 79 18.82 -7.56 3.33
N ILE A 80 18.23 -6.47 2.83
CA ILE A 80 17.54 -6.40 1.54
C ILE A 80 18.53 -5.85 0.52
N LYS A 81 19.01 -6.73 -0.38
CA LYS A 81 19.98 -6.36 -1.43
C LYS A 81 19.26 -6.19 -2.75
N LEU A 82 19.33 -4.99 -3.32
CA LEU A 82 18.81 -4.66 -4.65
C LEU A 82 19.97 -4.42 -5.62
N ASN A 83 19.81 -4.84 -6.87
CA ASN A 83 20.71 -4.47 -7.95
C ASN A 83 20.25 -3.15 -8.59
N VAL A 84 20.16 -2.11 -7.76
CA VAL A 84 19.68 -0.76 -8.13
C VAL A 84 20.72 0.25 -7.68
N THR A 85 20.96 1.27 -8.49
CA THR A 85 21.83 2.40 -8.13
C THR A 85 20.99 3.64 -7.88
N ALA A 86 21.43 4.51 -6.96
CA ALA A 86 20.73 5.78 -6.69
C ALA A 86 20.57 6.63 -7.96
N ARG A 87 21.60 6.65 -8.83
CA ARG A 87 21.56 7.35 -10.11
C ARG A 87 20.49 6.81 -11.06
N GLY A 88 20.29 5.50 -11.13
CA GLY A 88 19.24 4.90 -11.96
C GLY A 88 17.85 5.43 -11.58
N VAL A 89 17.55 5.46 -10.28
CA VAL A 89 16.28 6.00 -9.77
C VAL A 89 16.13 7.50 -10.07
N VAL A 90 17.15 8.32 -9.75
CA VAL A 90 17.09 9.78 -9.96
C VAL A 90 16.98 10.16 -11.43
N CYS A 91 17.62 9.40 -12.32
CA CYS A 91 17.52 9.62 -13.77
C CYS A 91 16.20 9.11 -14.39
N GLY A 92 15.27 8.59 -13.58
CA GLY A 92 13.96 8.15 -14.02
C GLY A 92 13.94 6.78 -14.71
N GLU A 93 14.92 5.91 -14.44
CA GLU A 93 14.87 4.52 -14.88
C GLU A 93 13.71 3.82 -14.17
N LEU A 94 12.61 3.60 -14.91
CA LEU A 94 11.38 3.05 -14.37
C LEU A 94 11.61 1.72 -13.63
N LYS A 95 12.41 0.82 -14.20
CA LYS A 95 12.73 -0.46 -13.57
C LYS A 95 13.36 -0.28 -12.18
N SER A 96 14.36 0.60 -12.06
CA SER A 96 15.04 0.87 -10.79
C SER A 96 14.06 1.40 -9.74
N LEU A 97 13.17 2.31 -10.12
CA LEU A 97 12.14 2.83 -9.21
C LEU A 97 11.16 1.72 -8.77
N LEU A 98 10.66 0.91 -9.72
CA LEU A 98 9.74 -0.18 -9.43
C LEU A 98 10.37 -1.26 -8.55
N ASP A 99 11.65 -1.58 -8.75
CA ASP A 99 12.38 -2.54 -7.92
C ASP A 99 12.50 -2.04 -6.46
N VAL A 100 12.72 -0.73 -6.25
CA VAL A 100 12.73 -0.12 -4.91
C VAL A 100 11.34 -0.15 -4.27
N VAL A 101 10.31 0.30 -5.00
CA VAL A 101 8.93 0.32 -4.50
C VAL A 101 8.46 -1.10 -4.14
N TRP A 102 8.75 -2.07 -5.01
CA TRP A 102 8.45 -3.47 -4.75
C TRP A 102 9.15 -4.02 -3.50
N ALA A 103 10.42 -3.67 -3.28
CA ALA A 103 11.14 -4.08 -2.08
C ALA A 103 10.46 -3.55 -0.81
N LEU A 104 10.01 -2.29 -0.82
CA LEU A 104 9.27 -1.70 0.30
C LEU A 104 7.92 -2.39 0.54
N ILE A 105 7.17 -2.65 -0.53
CA ILE A 105 5.92 -3.41 -0.49
C ILE A 105 6.15 -4.77 0.17
N LEU A 106 7.08 -5.56 -0.39
CA LEU A 106 7.28 -6.93 0.04
C LEU A 106 7.79 -6.99 1.48
N HIS A 107 8.85 -6.23 1.80
CA HIS A 107 9.56 -6.42 3.05
C HIS A 107 8.95 -5.67 4.24
N TYR A 108 8.15 -4.62 4.00
CA TYR A 108 7.60 -3.78 5.06
C TYR A 108 6.08 -3.62 5.05
N THR A 109 5.38 -3.97 3.95
CA THR A 109 3.91 -4.01 3.93
C THR A 109 3.39 -5.45 4.06
N VAL A 110 3.87 -6.35 3.19
CA VAL A 110 3.44 -7.76 3.16
C VAL A 110 4.01 -8.55 4.32
N HIS A 111 5.29 -8.37 4.62
CA HIS A 111 5.97 -9.01 5.73
C HIS A 111 6.15 -8.08 6.92
N ASN A 112 6.30 -8.67 8.11
CA ASN A 112 6.75 -7.93 9.28
C ASN A 112 8.25 -7.63 9.15
N LYS A 113 8.65 -6.38 9.44
CA LYS A 113 10.05 -5.92 9.44
C LYS A 113 10.95 -6.66 10.44
N ASP A 114 10.39 -7.37 11.42
CA ASP A 114 11.15 -8.13 12.42
C ASP A 114 11.43 -9.57 11.99
N CYS A 115 10.72 -10.08 10.96
CA CYS A 115 10.96 -11.43 10.43
C CYS A 115 12.30 -11.51 9.70
N ASN A 116 12.95 -12.67 9.64
CA ASN A 116 14.20 -12.81 8.88
C ASN A 116 14.00 -12.43 7.39
N PRO A 117 14.78 -11.49 6.81
CA PRO A 117 14.61 -11.03 5.44
C PRO A 117 14.70 -12.15 4.39
N PHE A 118 15.47 -13.21 4.65
CA PHE A 118 15.58 -14.38 3.74
C PHE A 118 14.28 -15.20 3.65
N GLN A 119 13.39 -15.07 4.64
CA GLN A 119 12.09 -15.73 4.64
C GLN A 119 10.98 -14.88 4.00
N ARG A 120 11.26 -13.60 3.72
CA ARG A 120 10.30 -12.62 3.19
C ARG A 120 10.10 -12.77 1.67
N THR A 121 9.71 -13.95 1.23
CA THR A 121 9.40 -14.24 -0.17
C THR A 121 7.93 -13.96 -0.49
N VAL A 122 7.61 -13.79 -1.78
CA VAL A 122 6.21 -13.63 -2.24
C VAL A 122 5.34 -14.80 -1.82
N ARG A 123 5.83 -16.04 -2.00
CA ARG A 123 5.10 -17.25 -1.65
C ARG A 123 4.75 -17.30 -0.16
N VAL A 124 5.73 -16.99 0.70
CA VAL A 124 5.51 -16.98 2.16
C VAL A 124 4.56 -15.85 2.54
N GLY A 125 4.74 -14.65 1.98
CA GLY A 125 3.88 -13.50 2.25
C GLY A 125 2.42 -13.77 1.87
N LYS A 126 2.19 -14.33 0.68
CA LYS A 126 0.87 -14.74 0.21
C LYS A 126 0.21 -15.75 1.16
N ARG A 127 0.95 -16.79 1.57
CA ARG A 127 0.43 -17.79 2.52
C ARG A 127 0.04 -17.16 3.85
N LEU A 128 0.93 -16.34 4.44
CA LEU A 128 0.67 -15.67 5.72
C LEU A 128 -0.56 -14.74 5.65
N LEU A 129 -0.77 -14.07 4.52
CA LEU A 129 -1.95 -13.23 4.32
C LEU A 129 -3.23 -14.05 4.18
N LEU A 130 -3.20 -15.19 3.49
CA LEU A 130 -4.35 -16.10 3.40
C LEU A 130 -4.67 -16.76 4.76
N GLU A 131 -3.64 -17.14 5.53
CA GLU A 131 -3.78 -17.62 6.91
C GLU A 131 -4.42 -16.53 7.79
N TRP A 132 -4.00 -15.28 7.65
CA TRP A 132 -4.64 -14.15 8.33
C TRP A 132 -6.10 -13.98 7.91
N CYS A 133 -6.42 -14.01 6.61
CA CYS A 133 -7.82 -13.94 6.14
C CYS A 133 -8.67 -15.08 6.72
N SER A 134 -8.13 -16.31 6.77
CA SER A 134 -8.79 -17.46 7.38
C SER A 134 -9.02 -17.27 8.89
N SER A 135 -8.07 -16.68 9.62
CA SER A 135 -8.25 -16.33 11.03
C SER A 135 -9.34 -15.27 11.26
N GLN A 136 -9.55 -14.38 10.29
CA GLN A 136 -10.57 -13.33 10.38
C GLN A 136 -11.96 -13.78 9.92
N LEU A 137 -12.04 -14.80 9.08
CA LEU A 137 -13.26 -15.32 8.48
C LEU A 137 -13.28 -16.86 8.62
N PRO A 138 -13.43 -17.39 9.86
CA PRO A 138 -13.32 -18.82 10.13
C PRO A 138 -14.38 -19.66 9.42
N ASP A 139 -15.51 -19.06 9.06
CA ASP A 139 -16.63 -19.73 8.38
C ASP A 139 -16.39 -19.91 6.87
N LEU A 140 -15.33 -19.31 6.30
CA LEU A 140 -15.03 -19.40 4.87
C LEU A 140 -13.96 -20.48 4.58
N PRO A 141 -14.15 -21.33 3.56
CA PRO A 141 -13.21 -22.38 3.20
C PRO A 141 -12.02 -21.85 2.39
N ILE A 142 -11.18 -21.01 3.00
CA ILE A 142 -10.02 -20.39 2.36
C ILE A 142 -8.90 -21.42 2.16
N ASN A 143 -8.52 -21.65 0.90
CA ASN A 143 -7.38 -22.48 0.56
C ASN A 143 -6.07 -21.69 0.71
N ILE A 144 -5.36 -21.90 1.82
CA ILE A 144 -4.09 -21.23 2.15
C ILE A 144 -2.95 -21.47 1.15
N ASN A 145 -3.02 -22.58 0.39
CA ASN A 145 -2.02 -22.93 -0.63
C ASN A 145 -2.47 -22.53 -2.05
N GLY A 146 -3.68 -21.98 -2.20
CA GLY A 146 -4.28 -21.60 -3.47
C GLY A 146 -3.85 -20.22 -3.99
N SER A 147 -4.43 -19.81 -5.11
CA SER A 147 -4.35 -18.43 -5.61
C SER A 147 -5.20 -17.48 -4.74
N MET A 148 -4.76 -16.24 -4.58
CA MET A 148 -5.60 -15.21 -3.94
C MET A 148 -6.82 -14.90 -4.79
N ALA A 149 -6.66 -14.76 -6.12
CA ALA A 149 -7.76 -14.52 -7.04
C ALA A 149 -8.84 -15.62 -6.96
N TYR A 150 -8.44 -16.89 -6.86
CA TYR A 150 -9.38 -18.00 -6.67
C TYR A 150 -10.17 -17.87 -5.37
N ASN A 151 -9.47 -17.68 -4.24
CA ASN A 151 -10.13 -17.54 -2.94
C ASN A 151 -11.09 -16.34 -2.93
N TYR A 152 -10.69 -15.22 -3.52
CA TYR A 152 -11.46 -13.97 -3.48
C TYR A 152 -12.69 -14.04 -4.38
N SER A 153 -12.56 -14.63 -5.57
CA SER A 153 -13.68 -14.86 -6.48
C SER A 153 -14.69 -15.89 -5.96
N LYS A 154 -14.21 -17.00 -5.38
CA LYS A 154 -15.09 -18.12 -4.97
C LYS A 154 -15.72 -17.96 -3.60
N HIS A 155 -15.05 -17.26 -2.68
CA HIS A 155 -15.51 -17.16 -1.29
C HIS A 155 -15.80 -15.72 -0.87
N SER A 156 -15.82 -14.77 -1.81
CA SER A 156 -16.07 -13.35 -1.55
C SER A 156 -15.24 -12.79 -0.38
N VAL A 157 -14.00 -13.27 -0.24
CA VAL A 157 -13.14 -13.00 0.94
C VAL A 157 -13.00 -11.50 1.17
N LEU A 158 -12.76 -10.73 0.11
CA LEU A 158 -12.57 -9.29 0.24
C LEU A 158 -13.83 -8.57 0.71
N THR A 159 -14.98 -8.89 0.10
CA THR A 159 -16.28 -8.31 0.46
C THR A 159 -16.59 -8.57 1.93
N GLN A 160 -16.43 -9.81 2.38
CA GLN A 160 -16.71 -10.22 3.77
C GLN A 160 -15.73 -9.58 4.76
N LEU A 161 -14.44 -9.53 4.41
CA LEU A 161 -13.41 -8.91 5.25
C LEU A 161 -13.71 -7.43 5.45
N ILE A 162 -13.94 -6.68 4.37
CA ILE A 162 -14.27 -5.25 4.47
C ILE A 162 -15.61 -5.07 5.20
N GLY A 163 -16.63 -5.88 4.91
CA GLY A 163 -17.93 -5.81 5.58
C GLY A 163 -17.82 -5.92 7.10
N LYS A 164 -17.00 -6.88 7.58
CA LYS A 164 -16.71 -7.10 9.00
C LYS A 164 -16.13 -5.85 9.67
N TYR A 165 -15.16 -5.19 9.05
CA TYR A 165 -14.43 -4.07 9.68
C TYR A 165 -14.99 -2.68 9.35
N CYS A 166 -15.69 -2.50 8.23
CA CYS A 166 -16.38 -1.26 7.87
C CYS A 166 -17.80 -1.18 8.44
N CYS A 167 -18.28 -2.22 9.14
CA CYS A 167 -19.62 -2.29 9.72
C CYS A 167 -20.74 -2.11 8.67
N MET A 168 -20.59 -2.74 7.50
CA MET A 168 -21.57 -2.66 6.42
C MET A 168 -22.76 -3.59 6.73
N PRO A 169 -23.95 -3.09 7.13
CA PRO A 169 -25.02 -3.93 7.71
C PRO A 169 -25.72 -4.86 6.69
N HIS A 170 -25.50 -4.64 5.39
CA HIS A 170 -26.26 -5.26 4.30
C HIS A 170 -25.49 -6.31 3.49
N LEU A 171 -24.34 -6.79 3.96
CA LEU A 171 -23.54 -7.82 3.26
C LEU A 171 -23.93 -9.27 3.65
N GLY A 172 -24.95 -9.47 4.47
CA GLY A 172 -25.24 -10.75 5.12
C GLY A 172 -25.75 -11.88 4.23
N SER A 173 -26.05 -11.65 2.94
CA SER A 173 -26.47 -12.71 2.03
C SER A 173 -25.35 -13.13 1.05
N PRO A 174 -25.12 -14.45 0.83
CA PRO A 174 -24.10 -14.93 -0.12
C PRO A 174 -24.29 -14.42 -1.56
N ALA A 175 -25.52 -14.09 -1.94
CA ALA A 175 -25.85 -13.57 -3.27
C ALA A 175 -25.43 -12.10 -3.45
N GLN A 176 -25.46 -11.30 -2.39
CA GLN A 176 -25.01 -9.90 -2.43
C GLN A 176 -23.47 -9.81 -2.40
N SER A 177 -22.78 -10.77 -1.76
CA SER A 177 -21.33 -10.76 -1.69
C SER A 177 -20.63 -11.05 -3.03
N THR A 178 -21.36 -11.51 -4.04
CA THR A 178 -20.89 -11.79 -5.41
C THR A 178 -21.23 -10.70 -6.42
N ASP A 179 -21.93 -9.65 -6.01
CA ASP A 179 -22.31 -8.54 -6.87
C ASP A 179 -21.18 -7.50 -6.99
N VAL A 180 -20.92 -7.06 -8.24
CA VAL A 180 -19.86 -6.08 -8.55
C VAL A 180 -20.11 -4.76 -7.86
N MET A 181 -21.37 -4.31 -7.79
CA MET A 181 -21.72 -3.05 -7.12
C MET A 181 -21.45 -3.13 -5.61
N THR A 182 -21.80 -4.26 -5.00
CA THR A 182 -21.54 -4.52 -3.57
C THR A 182 -20.05 -4.50 -3.25
N LEU A 183 -19.21 -5.20 -4.03
CA LEU A 183 -17.76 -5.16 -3.82
C LEU A 183 -17.18 -3.78 -4.11
N THR A 184 -17.69 -3.06 -5.12
CA THR A 184 -17.29 -1.68 -5.41
C THR A 184 -17.56 -0.77 -4.21
N ASN A 185 -18.75 -0.83 -3.63
CA ASN A 185 -19.11 -0.07 -2.44
C ASN A 185 -18.25 -0.46 -1.23
N ALA A 186 -17.92 -1.74 -1.07
CA ALA A 186 -17.00 -2.18 -0.03
C ALA A 186 -15.61 -1.56 -0.20
N VAL A 187 -15.02 -1.63 -1.40
CA VAL A 187 -13.70 -1.03 -1.69
C VAL A 187 -13.72 0.49 -1.44
N LEU A 188 -14.79 1.18 -1.83
CA LEU A 188 -14.95 2.61 -1.53
C LEU A 188 -15.04 2.90 -0.03
N ALA A 189 -15.80 2.10 0.73
CA ALA A 189 -15.87 2.22 2.18
C ALA A 189 -14.52 1.96 2.85
N ALA A 190 -13.71 1.04 2.32
CA ALA A 190 -12.35 0.80 2.79
C ALA A 190 -11.41 1.97 2.48
N GLU A 191 -11.54 2.60 1.32
CA GLU A 191 -10.79 3.82 0.97
C GLU A 191 -11.14 4.97 1.92
N GLU A 192 -12.42 5.20 2.17
CA GLU A 192 -12.91 6.23 3.10
C GLU A 192 -12.50 5.98 4.55
N LYS A 193 -12.66 4.74 5.04
CA LYS A 193 -12.42 4.42 6.45
C LYS A 193 -10.96 4.19 6.77
N PHE A 194 -10.22 3.52 5.88
CA PHE A 194 -8.86 3.06 6.15
C PHE A 194 -7.79 3.81 5.35
N GLY A 195 -8.17 4.64 4.39
CA GLY A 195 -7.21 5.26 3.48
C GLY A 195 -6.49 4.24 2.60
N VAL A 196 -7.13 3.12 2.24
CA VAL A 196 -6.57 2.13 1.31
C VAL A 196 -7.12 2.38 -0.09
N SER A 197 -6.25 2.81 -0.99
CA SER A 197 -6.63 3.25 -2.33
C SER A 197 -7.34 2.17 -3.14
N LYS A 198 -8.46 2.53 -3.76
CA LYS A 198 -9.20 1.66 -4.68
C LYS A 198 -8.44 1.35 -5.97
N LEU A 199 -7.44 2.15 -6.34
CA LEU A 199 -6.65 1.97 -7.58
C LEU A 199 -5.91 0.63 -7.62
N ILE A 200 -5.67 0.03 -6.45
CA ILE A 200 -4.93 -1.23 -6.30
C ILE A 200 -5.74 -2.41 -6.84
N VAL A 201 -7.08 -2.38 -6.77
CA VAL A 201 -7.92 -3.53 -7.07
C VAL A 201 -9.12 -3.18 -7.94
N SER A 202 -9.46 -4.09 -8.86
CA SER A 202 -10.66 -3.99 -9.69
C SER A 202 -11.73 -4.98 -9.21
N PRO A 203 -12.90 -4.51 -8.72
CA PRO A 203 -13.98 -5.40 -8.30
C PRO A 203 -14.42 -6.42 -9.35
N SER A 204 -14.46 -6.02 -10.62
CA SER A 204 -14.86 -6.91 -11.72
C SER A 204 -13.83 -8.02 -11.97
N GLU A 205 -12.53 -7.70 -11.93
CA GLU A 205 -11.46 -8.70 -12.09
C GLU A 205 -11.41 -9.67 -10.91
N ILE A 206 -11.66 -9.17 -9.69
CA ILE A 206 -11.73 -10.01 -8.49
C ILE A 206 -12.84 -11.04 -8.63
N LEU A 207 -14.05 -10.62 -8.99
CA LEU A 207 -15.20 -11.51 -9.08
C LEU A 207 -15.08 -12.49 -10.26
N ASN A 208 -14.44 -12.07 -11.35
CA ASN A 208 -14.14 -12.94 -12.49
C ASN A 208 -12.95 -13.89 -12.23
N GLY A 209 -12.22 -13.73 -11.12
CA GLY A 209 -11.05 -14.54 -10.78
C GLY A 209 -9.83 -14.26 -11.66
N THR A 210 -9.79 -13.12 -12.35
CA THR A 210 -8.72 -12.71 -13.27
C THR A 210 -7.79 -11.65 -12.66
N ALA A 211 -8.07 -11.21 -11.43
CA ALA A 211 -7.23 -10.24 -10.73
C ALA A 211 -5.81 -10.79 -10.47
N ASP A 212 -4.82 -9.90 -10.51
CA ASP A 212 -3.42 -10.26 -10.24
C ASP A 212 -3.21 -10.58 -8.74
N ASP A 213 -2.56 -11.72 -8.46
CA ASP A 213 -2.30 -12.18 -7.09
C ASP A 213 -1.41 -11.18 -6.32
N HIS A 214 -0.50 -10.42 -6.96
CA HIS A 214 0.32 -9.42 -6.27
C HIS A 214 -0.48 -8.19 -5.90
N ALA A 215 -1.35 -7.69 -6.78
CA ALA A 215 -2.27 -6.59 -6.48
C ALA A 215 -3.17 -6.94 -5.27
N LEU A 216 -3.73 -8.15 -5.26
CA LEU A 216 -4.52 -8.64 -4.12
C LEU A 216 -3.68 -8.79 -2.85
N MET A 217 -2.44 -9.26 -2.97
CA MET A 217 -1.51 -9.37 -1.85
C MET A 217 -1.23 -8.00 -1.22
N ILE A 218 -0.97 -6.99 -2.05
CA ILE A 218 -0.73 -5.60 -1.64
C ILE A 218 -1.96 -5.03 -0.91
N TYR A 219 -3.14 -5.13 -1.52
CA TYR A 219 -4.37 -4.59 -0.94
C TYR A 219 -4.70 -5.25 0.41
N THR A 220 -4.56 -6.57 0.49
CA THR A 220 -4.82 -7.34 1.71
C THR A 220 -3.83 -7.02 2.81
N ALA A 221 -2.55 -6.83 2.47
CA ALA A 221 -1.53 -6.45 3.42
C ALA A 221 -1.78 -5.04 4.01
N LEU A 222 -2.20 -4.09 3.17
CA LEU A 222 -2.60 -2.75 3.60
C LEU A 222 -3.83 -2.80 4.52
N LEU A 223 -4.88 -3.53 4.14
CA LEU A 223 -6.05 -3.72 5.00
C LEU A 223 -5.65 -4.29 6.36
N ARG A 224 -4.84 -5.36 6.38
CA ARG A 224 -4.35 -5.96 7.63
C ARG A 224 -3.63 -4.94 8.50
N ARG A 225 -2.72 -4.13 7.93
CA ARG A 225 -2.00 -3.07 8.65
C ARG A 225 -2.97 -2.06 9.25
N LYS A 226 -3.89 -1.51 8.46
CA LYS A 226 -4.85 -0.47 8.92
C LYS A 226 -5.83 -1.01 9.96
N ILE A 227 -6.29 -2.24 9.80
CA ILE A 227 -7.15 -2.92 10.78
C ILE A 227 -6.41 -3.11 12.11
N SER A 228 -5.13 -3.52 12.06
CA SER A 228 -4.33 -3.70 13.28
C SER A 228 -4.13 -2.36 13.99
N LEU A 229 -3.80 -1.29 13.24
CA LEU A 229 -3.67 0.07 13.79
C LEU A 229 -4.97 0.57 14.44
N LEU A 230 -6.14 0.28 13.86
CA LEU A 230 -7.43 0.62 14.48
C LEU A 230 -7.69 -0.08 15.80
N GLN A 231 -7.27 -1.34 15.90
CA GLN A 231 -7.45 -2.13 17.11
C GLN A 231 -6.52 -1.64 18.23
N GLU A 232 -5.36 -1.10 17.88
CA GLU A 232 -4.40 -0.51 18.82
C GLU A 232 -4.80 0.93 19.24
N ASP A 233 -5.14 1.80 18.29
CA ASP A 233 -5.56 3.19 18.55
C ASP A 233 -6.62 3.68 17.52
N PRO A 234 -7.90 3.76 17.93
CA PRO A 234 -8.99 4.20 17.05
C PRO A 234 -8.88 5.64 16.53
N SER A 235 -8.07 6.50 17.14
CA SER A 235 -7.96 7.92 16.79
C SER A 235 -7.11 8.19 15.53
N VAL A 236 -6.23 7.25 15.17
CA VAL A 236 -5.21 7.41 14.11
C VAL A 236 -5.82 7.48 12.70
N LEU A 237 -6.95 6.82 12.46
CA LEU A 237 -7.50 6.70 11.10
C LEU A 237 -8.36 7.86 10.61
N ALA A 238 -8.88 8.69 11.52
CA ALA A 238 -9.80 9.75 11.16
C ALA A 238 -9.18 10.81 10.22
N GLN A 239 -7.85 10.86 10.09
CA GLN A 239 -7.14 11.79 9.21
C GLN A 239 -6.78 11.18 7.85
N ALA A 240 -6.42 9.90 7.79
CA ALA A 240 -5.86 9.26 6.58
C ALA A 240 -6.88 9.09 5.44
N GLY A 241 -8.10 8.64 5.75
CA GLY A 241 -9.17 8.46 4.76
C GLY A 241 -9.65 9.78 4.12
N ARG A 242 -9.62 10.87 4.90
CA ARG A 242 -9.99 12.22 4.41
C ARG A 242 -9.00 12.77 3.39
N ILE A 243 -7.71 12.40 3.47
CA ILE A 243 -6.68 12.92 2.56
C ILE A 243 -6.78 12.32 1.16
N LEU A 244 -7.15 11.04 1.03
CA LEU A 244 -7.36 10.42 -0.28
C LEU A 244 -8.63 10.90 -0.98
N LEU A 245 -9.65 11.30 -0.22
CA LEU A 245 -10.94 11.76 -0.73
C LEU A 245 -10.99 13.28 -0.98
N ALA A 246 -10.14 14.04 -0.29
CA ALA A 246 -9.94 15.45 -0.59
C ALA A 246 -8.94 15.60 -1.73
N ASP A 247 -9.16 16.58 -2.63
CA ASP A 247 -8.07 17.13 -3.45
C ASP A 247 -7.03 17.73 -2.49
N ALA A 248 -6.07 16.90 -2.07
CA ALA A 248 -5.09 17.30 -1.07
C ALA A 248 -4.32 18.53 -1.60
N PRO A 249 -4.25 19.65 -0.85
CA PRO A 249 -3.29 20.68 -1.20
C PRO A 249 -1.91 20.05 -1.11
N LYS A 250 -1.09 20.20 -2.16
CA LYS A 250 0.32 19.78 -2.19
C LYS A 250 1.04 20.46 -1.02
N LEU A 251 1.05 19.83 0.16
CA LEU A 251 1.80 20.27 1.35
C LEU A 251 3.28 19.93 1.16
N LEU A 252 3.85 20.53 0.11
CA LEU A 252 5.28 20.71 -0.10
C LEU A 252 5.64 22.19 -0.07
N ARG A 253 4.79 23.04 0.53
CA ARG A 253 5.10 24.45 0.78
C ARG A 253 5.00 24.77 2.26
N THR A 254 6.18 25.11 2.79
CA THR A 254 6.42 26.02 3.91
C THR A 254 5.92 25.62 5.30
N THR A 255 6.84 25.16 6.14
CA THR A 255 6.95 25.67 7.51
C THR A 255 8.42 25.84 7.87
N GLN A 256 9.02 26.98 7.48
CA GLN A 256 10.13 27.59 8.22
C GLN A 256 10.35 29.02 7.73
N SER A 257 9.70 29.99 8.39
CA SER A 257 10.29 31.30 8.67
C SER A 257 9.37 32.03 9.65
N HIS A 258 9.69 31.93 10.94
CA HIS A 258 9.69 33.07 11.87
C HIS A 258 10.23 32.63 13.23
N ARG A 259 11.57 32.58 13.31
CA ARG A 259 12.32 32.90 14.53
C ARG A 259 13.62 33.61 14.12
N GLN A 260 13.51 34.91 13.89
CA GLN A 260 14.53 35.90 14.24
C GLN A 260 13.73 36.92 15.06
N GLY A 261 13.98 37.10 16.35
CA GLY A 261 15.23 37.57 16.91
C GLY A 261 15.01 39.04 17.25
N HIS A 262 14.48 39.30 18.45
CA HIS A 262 14.61 40.60 19.11
C HIS A 262 16.03 40.72 19.66
#